data_AF-A0A0K2SIK5-F1
#
_entry.id   AF-A0A0K2SIK5-F1
#
_cell.length_a   1.000
_cell.length_b   1.000
_cell.length_c   1.000
_cell.angle_alpha   90.00
_cell.angle_beta   90.00
_cell.angle_gamma   90.00
#
_symmetry.space_group_name_H-M   'P 1'
#
loop_
_entity.id
_entity.type
_entity.pdbx_description
1 polymer ?
#
loop_
_entity_poly.entity_id
_entity_poly.type
_entity_poly.pdbx_seq_one_letter_code
_entity_poly.pdbx_strand_id
1 'polypeptide(L)'
;MDEPFSALDEQNTFLLQEELLRIWGENRRTVVYVTHSIDEAILLGDRLVLMTARPGRVAEDMPVPLPRPRSVEGLRADPAAAELFVRIWQHLREEVSGARNRMA
;
A
#
# COMPACT_ATOMS: atom_id res chain seq x y z
N MET A 1 -7.16 10.07 -2.28
CA MET A 1 -7.20 10.11 -0.81
C MET A 1 -5.75 10.13 -0.38
N ASP A 2 -5.37 11.14 0.41
CA ASP A 2 -4.00 11.31 0.87
C ASP A 2 -3.95 11.03 2.36
N GLU A 3 -3.29 9.94 2.75
CA GLU A 3 -3.12 9.50 4.14
C GLU A 3 -4.42 9.51 4.98
N PRO A 4 -5.53 8.92 4.51
CA PRO A 4 -6.85 9.14 5.11
C PRO A 4 -7.01 8.53 6.51
N PHE A 5 -6.14 7.60 6.90
CA PHE A 5 -6.19 6.91 8.20
C PHE A 5 -5.00 7.23 9.12
N SER A 6 -4.13 8.18 8.74
CA SER A 6 -2.90 8.46 9.50
C SER A 6 -3.12 9.00 10.91
N ALA A 7 -4.33 9.50 11.20
CA ALA A 7 -4.70 10.08 12.50
C ALA A 7 -5.46 9.11 13.42
N LEU A 8 -5.62 7.85 13.01
CA LEU A 8 -6.43 6.85 13.70
C LEU A 8 -5.56 5.79 14.38
N ASP A 9 -6.10 5.18 15.43
CA ASP A 9 -5.53 3.97 15.99
C ASP A 9 -5.78 2.75 15.08
N GLU A 10 -4.98 1.71 15.27
CA GLU A 10 -4.95 0.52 14.41
C GLU A 10 -6.32 -0.19 14.29
N GLN A 11 -7.12 -0.23 15.37
CA GLN A 11 -8.42 -0.91 15.35
C GLN A 11 -9.44 -0.14 14.51
N ASN A 12 -9.47 1.19 14.66
CA ASN A 12 -10.35 2.04 13.85
C ASN A 12 -9.94 2.06 12.38
N THR A 13 -8.63 2.08 12.12
CA THR A 13 -8.08 1.99 10.76
C THR A 13 -8.53 0.71 10.06
N PHE A 14 -8.46 -0.44 10.74
CA PHE A 14 -8.94 -1.71 10.22
C PHE A 14 -10.42 -1.65 9.80
N LEU A 15 -11.30 -1.18 10.69
CA LEU A 15 -12.74 -1.11 10.44
C LEU A 15 -13.07 -0.20 9.24
N LEU A 16 -12.39 0.94 9.12
CA LEU A 16 -12.61 1.86 8.00
C LEU A 16 -12.06 1.33 6.68
N GLN A 17 -10.98 0.55 6.70
CA GLN A 17 -10.46 -0.11 5.50
C GLN A 17 -11.44 -1.16 4.98
N GLU A 18 -12.04 -1.97 5.85
CA GLU A 18 -13.09 -2.92 5.45
C GLU A 18 -14.29 -2.20 4.84
N GLU A 19 -14.74 -1.11 5.47
CA GLU A 19 -15.86 -0.32 4.96
C GLU A 19 -15.54 0.34 3.62
N LEU A 20 -14.32 0.86 3.45
CA LEU A 20 -13.83 1.40 2.18
C LEU A 20 -13.85 0.33 1.08
N LEU A 21 -13.38 -0.88 1.37
CA LEU A 21 -13.41 -2.01 0.44
C LEU A 21 -14.84 -2.38 0.04
N ARG A 22 -15.76 -2.40 1.00
CA ARG A 22 -17.19 -2.68 0.78
C ARG A 22 -17.81 -1.64 -0.16
N ILE A 23 -17.68 -0.35 0.17
CA ILE A 23 -18.23 0.76 -0.62
C ILE A 23 -17.61 0.81 -2.03
N TRP A 24 -16.31 0.55 -2.13
CA TRP A 24 -15.62 0.50 -3.41
C TRP A 24 -16.10 -0.68 -4.27
N GLY A 25 -16.29 -1.86 -3.68
CA GLY A 25 -16.80 -3.04 -4.35
C GLY A 25 -18.18 -2.82 -5.00
N GLU A 26 -19.04 -2.01 -4.37
CA GLU A 26 -20.36 -1.65 -4.87
C GLU A 26 -20.33 -0.67 -6.04
N ASN A 27 -19.40 0.28 -6.03
CA ASN A 27 -19.41 1.43 -6.96
C ASN A 27 -18.33 1.39 -8.04
N ARG A 28 -17.31 0.52 -7.91
CA ARG A 28 -16.17 0.32 -8.82
C ARG A 28 -15.52 1.61 -9.33
N ARG A 29 -15.51 2.66 -8.50
CA ARG A 29 -14.91 3.96 -8.87
C ARG A 29 -13.39 3.85 -8.88
N THR A 30 -12.74 4.57 -9.78
CA THR A 30 -11.28 4.73 -9.74
C THR A 30 -10.91 5.60 -8.54
N VAL A 31 -10.04 5.08 -7.68
CA VAL A 31 -9.53 5.78 -6.49
C VAL A 31 -8.02 5.78 -6.56
N VAL A 32 -7.41 6.95 -6.34
CA VAL A 32 -5.98 7.07 -6.04
C VAL A 32 -5.85 7.17 -4.53
N TYR A 33 -5.10 6.24 -3.93
CA TYR A 33 -4.90 6.13 -2.49
C TYR A 33 -3.41 6.26 -2.19
N VAL A 34 -3.05 7.24 -1.36
CA VAL A 34 -1.67 7.50 -0.94
C VAL A 34 -1.56 7.11 0.53
N THR A 35 -0.56 6.29 0.85
CA THR A 35 -0.31 5.76 2.19
C THR A 35 1.17 5.47 2.38
N HIS A 36 1.61 5.56 3.63
CA HIS A 36 2.92 5.11 4.08
C HIS A 36 2.92 3.63 4.55
N SER A 37 1.77 2.96 4.54
CA SER A 37 1.61 1.56 4.96
C SER A 37 1.63 0.61 3.76
N ILE A 38 2.54 -0.37 3.79
CA ILE A 38 2.63 -1.42 2.76
C ILE A 38 1.39 -2.32 2.83
N ASP A 39 0.94 -2.66 4.03
CA ASP A 39 -0.24 -3.52 4.23
C ASP A 39 -1.48 -2.88 3.61
N GLU A 40 -1.67 -1.57 3.82
CA GLU A 40 -2.78 -0.81 3.19
C GLU A 40 -2.69 -0.81 1.67
N ALA A 41 -1.48 -0.59 1.15
CA ALA A 41 -1.25 -0.54 -0.29
C ALA A 41 -1.63 -1.89 -0.94
N ILE A 42 -1.20 -3.02 -0.37
CA ILE A 42 -1.52 -4.35 -0.90
C ILE A 42 -3.02 -4.68 -0.74
N LEU A 43 -3.61 -4.33 0.41
CA LEU A 43 -5.02 -4.60 0.71
C LEU A 43 -5.95 -3.86 -0.26
N LEU A 44 -5.69 -2.56 -0.47
CA LEU A 44 -6.59 -1.66 -1.19
C LEU A 44 -6.26 -1.51 -2.67
N GLY A 45 -5.01 -1.67 -3.08
CA GLY A 45 -4.53 -1.34 -4.42
C GLY A 45 -4.59 -2.49 -5.41
N ASP A 46 -5.03 -2.23 -6.64
CA ASP A 46 -4.85 -3.18 -7.76
C ASP A 46 -3.54 -2.91 -8.52
N ARG A 47 -2.99 -1.72 -8.34
CA ARG A 47 -1.74 -1.21 -8.91
C ARG A 47 -1.05 -0.34 -7.87
N LEU A 48 0.24 -0.56 -7.66
CA LEU A 48 1.07 0.16 -6.71
C LEU A 48 2.08 1.01 -7.47
N VAL A 49 2.17 2.27 -7.08
CA VAL A 49 3.16 3.21 -7.60
C VAL A 49 4.07 3.60 -6.45
N LEU A 50 5.33 3.16 -6.50
CA LEU A 50 6.34 3.53 -5.51
C LEU A 50 6.99 4.85 -5.93
N MET A 51 7.21 5.73 -4.96
CA MET A 51 7.78 7.05 -5.17
C MET A 51 9.19 7.12 -4.59
N THR A 52 10.13 7.73 -5.32
CA THR A 52 11.47 8.05 -4.82
C THR A 52 11.39 9.14 -3.74
N ALA A 53 12.31 9.12 -2.78
CA ALA A 53 12.28 10.05 -1.65
C ALA A 53 12.40 11.53 -2.07
N ARG A 54 13.51 11.90 -2.75
CA ARG A 54 13.73 13.25 -3.33
C ARG A 54 14.70 13.18 -4.52
N PRO A 55 14.41 13.87 -5.63
CA PRO A 55 13.11 14.47 -5.99
C PRO A 55 12.04 13.39 -6.16
N GLY A 56 10.76 13.70 -5.92
CA GLY A 56 9.66 12.75 -6.01
C GLY A 56 9.39 12.32 -7.46
N ARG A 57 9.78 11.10 -7.81
CA ARG A 57 9.56 10.47 -9.11
C ARG A 57 8.98 9.08 -8.90
N VAL A 58 8.36 8.53 -9.93
CA VAL A 58 7.97 7.11 -9.92
C VAL A 58 9.25 6.27 -9.90
N ALA A 59 9.44 5.51 -8.83
CA ALA A 59 10.50 4.52 -8.70
C ALA A 59 10.09 3.21 -9.39
N GLU A 60 8.85 2.78 -9.15
CA GLU A 60 8.32 1.54 -9.71
C GLU A 60 6.79 1.62 -9.86
N ASP A 61 6.26 0.91 -10.85
CA ASP A 61 4.83 0.68 -11.06
C ASP A 61 4.60 -0.82 -11.18
N MET A 62 3.86 -1.40 -10.23
CA MET A 62 3.65 -2.85 -10.14
C MET A 62 2.17 -3.22 -9.96
N PRO A 63 1.71 -4.31 -10.59
CA PRO A 63 0.38 -4.85 -10.32
C PRO A 63 0.33 -5.54 -8.96
N VAL A 64 -0.85 -5.62 -8.36
CA VAL A 64 -1.11 -6.48 -7.18
C VAL A 64 -1.80 -7.76 -7.68
N PRO A 65 -1.09 -8.89 -7.79
CA PRO A 65 -1.61 -10.13 -8.39
C PRO A 65 -2.52 -10.92 -7.42
N LEU A 66 -3.21 -10.24 -6.50
CA LEU A 66 -4.10 -10.84 -5.52
C LEU A 66 -5.56 -10.67 -5.95
N PRO A 67 -6.38 -11.74 -5.96
CA PRO A 67 -7.79 -11.63 -6.33
C PRO A 67 -8.58 -10.79 -5.32
N ARG A 68 -9.73 -10.27 -5.75
CA ARG A 68 -10.72 -9.62 -4.89
C ARG A 68 -11.88 -10.60 -4.62
N PRO A 69 -12.56 -10.54 -3.46
CA PRO A 69 -12.34 -9.61 -2.34
C PRO A 69 -11.10 -9.97 -1.51
N ARG A 70 -10.46 -8.95 -0.95
CA ARG A 70 -9.31 -9.11 -0.04
C ARG A 70 -9.76 -8.77 1.37
N SER A 71 -9.20 -9.48 2.35
CA SER A 71 -9.31 -9.15 3.77
C SER A 71 -7.91 -9.18 4.38
N VAL A 72 -7.75 -8.59 5.56
CA VAL A 72 -6.46 -8.58 6.26
C VAL A 72 -6.03 -10.00 6.62
N GLU A 73 -6.96 -10.83 7.09
CA GLU A 73 -6.71 -12.23 7.43
C GLU A 73 -6.25 -13.02 6.20
N GLY A 74 -6.93 -12.81 5.06
CA GLY A 74 -6.55 -13.44 3.79
C GLY A 74 -5.16 -13.04 3.34
N LEU A 75 -4.81 -11.75 3.41
CA LEU A 75 -3.47 -11.26 3.08
C LEU A 75 -2.39 -11.88 3.98
N ARG A 76 -2.63 -11.95 5.29
CA ARG A 76 -1.65 -12.50 6.24
C ARG A 76 -1.42 -14.00 6.02
N ALA A 77 -2.41 -14.72 5.50
CA ALA A 77 -2.32 -16.14 5.20
C ALA A 77 -1.78 -16.45 3.79
N ASP A 78 -1.72 -15.46 2.89
CA ASP A 78 -1.36 -15.64 1.48
C ASP A 78 0.17 -15.49 1.27
N PRO A 79 0.87 -16.55 0.83
CA PRO A 79 2.30 -16.46 0.51
C PRO A 79 2.64 -15.41 -0.55
N ALA A 80 1.77 -15.22 -1.56
CA ALA A 80 2.01 -14.23 -2.61
C ALA A 80 1.94 -12.80 -2.07
N ALA A 81 1.07 -12.55 -1.07
CA ALA A 81 1.03 -11.27 -0.39
C ALA A 81 2.30 -11.03 0.44
N ALA A 82 2.81 -12.06 1.12
CA ALA A 82 4.07 -11.98 1.86
C ALA A 82 5.27 -11.71 0.94
N GLU A 83 5.35 -12.36 -0.22
CA GLU A 83 6.37 -12.11 -1.23
C GLU A 83 6.32 -10.67 -1.76
N LEU A 84 5.12 -10.19 -2.07
CA LEU A 84 4.91 -8.82 -2.52
C LEU A 84 5.31 -7.79 -1.45
N PHE A 85 4.97 -8.05 -0.19
CA PHE A 85 5.39 -7.21 0.94
C PHE A 85 6.92 -7.11 1.01
N VAL A 86 7.62 -8.23 0.95
CA VAL A 86 9.10 -8.26 1.00
C VAL A 86 9.68 -7.47 -0.16
N ARG A 87 9.13 -7.62 -1.37
CA ARG A 87 9.58 -6.86 -2.56
C ARG A 87 9.45 -5.35 -2.36
N ILE A 88 8.28 -4.89 -1.91
CA ILE A 88 8.03 -3.46 -1.67
C ILE A 88 8.96 -2.93 -0.57
N TRP A 89 9.12 -3.68 0.52
CA TRP A 89 9.99 -3.31 1.62
C TRP A 89 11.44 -3.15 1.19
N GLN A 90 11.96 -4.06 0.36
CA GLN A 90 13.31 -3.97 -0.19
C GLN A 90 13.49 -2.68 -1.00
N HIS A 91 12.55 -2.36 -1.90
CA HIS A 91 12.59 -1.14 -2.71
C HIS A 91 12.55 0.14 -1.86
N LEU A 92 11.63 0.21 -0.89
CA LEU A 92 11.54 1.36 0.01
C LEU A 92 12.82 1.51 0.85
N ARG A 93 13.41 0.41 1.30
CA ARG A 93 14.67 0.43 2.07
C ARG A 93 15.83 0.97 1.24
N GLU A 94 15.94 0.58 -0.02
CA GLU A 94 16.97 1.08 -0.95
C GLU A 94 16.79 2.59 -1.18
N GLU A 95 15.56 3.04 -1.41
CA GLU A 95 15.24 4.46 -1.59
C GLU A 95 15.57 5.31 -0.35
N VAL A 96 15.20 4.84 0.85
CA VAL A 96 15.50 5.54 2.11
C VAL A 96 17.01 5.57 2.37
N SER A 97 17.71 4.46 2.13
CA SER A 97 19.16 4.37 2.29
C SER A 97 19.89 5.32 1.32
N GLY A 98 19.48 5.31 0.05
CA GLY A 98 20.04 6.19 -0.97
C GLY A 98 19.78 7.66 -0.68
N ALA A 99 18.60 8.01 -0.16
CA ALA A 99 18.27 9.37 0.24
C ALA A 99 19.14 9.87 1.39
N ARG A 100 19.37 9.05 2.42
CA ARG A 100 20.25 9.39 3.56
C ARG A 100 21.68 9.63 3.11
N ASN A 101 22.21 8.81 2.19
CA ASN A 101 23.58 8.95 1.70
C ASN A 101 23.80 10.19 0.83
N ARG A 102 22.74 10.73 0.19
CA ARG A 102 22.81 11.98 -0.59
C ARG A 102 22.70 13.25 0.26
N MET A 103 22.30 13.12 1.53
CA MET A 103 22.17 14.23 2.49
C MET A 103 23.37 14.36 3.43
N ALA A 104 24.27 13.36 3.44
CA ALA A 104 25.53 13.37 4.17
C ALA A 104 26.65 13.93 3.29
#